data_AF-A0ABD0QUG8-F1
#
_entry.id   AF-A0ABD0QUG8-F1
#
_cell.length_a   1.000
_cell.length_b   1.000
_cell.length_c   1.000
_cell.angle_alpha   90.00
_cell.angle_beta   90.00
_cell.angle_gamma   90.00
#
_symmetry.space_group_name_H-M   'P 1'
#
loop_
_entity.id
_entity.type
_entity.pdbx_description
1 polymer ?
#
loop_
_entity_poly.entity_id
_entity_poly.type
_entity_poly.pdbx_seq_one_letter_code
_entity_poly.pdbx_strand_id
1 'polypeptide(L)'
;RTETQTAKRRRQEREVKREKDEQQRLEKEKFNSIDQYLLSGNEQVVICSYFAHHLNVFSVVSEEHLHTLEDRWSLLSLRTAAITHTGGYLVVSNYSEAQHAPYLTVWDTQQGRVC
;
A
#
# COMPACT_ATOMS: atom_id res chain seq x y z
N ARG A 1 12.62 -34.37 -21.86
CA ARG A 1 12.03 -33.47 -22.87
C ARG A 1 12.68 -32.10 -22.67
N THR A 2 13.59 -31.68 -23.55
CA THR A 2 14.44 -30.50 -23.35
C THR A 2 13.79 -29.29 -24.03
N GLU A 3 13.58 -28.21 -23.28
CA GLU A 3 13.00 -26.97 -23.79
C GLU A 3 13.91 -26.37 -24.89
N THR A 4 13.33 -25.89 -25.99
CA THR A 4 14.09 -25.21 -27.04
C THR A 4 14.50 -23.82 -26.58
N GLN A 5 15.67 -23.33 -27.01
CA GLN A 5 16.15 -21.99 -26.64
C GLN A 5 15.14 -20.88 -26.98
N THR A 6 14.37 -21.06 -28.06
CA THR A 6 13.30 -20.13 -28.48
C THR A 6 12.12 -20.13 -27.50
N ALA A 7 11.75 -21.28 -26.93
CA ALA A 7 10.71 -21.37 -25.91
C ALA A 7 11.16 -20.69 -24.61
N LYS A 8 12.42 -20.89 -24.20
CA LYS A 8 13.03 -20.22 -23.03
C LYS A 8 13.05 -18.70 -23.19
N ARG A 9 13.47 -18.20 -24.36
CA ARG A 9 13.50 -16.76 -24.66
C ARG A 9 12.10 -16.14 -24.66
N ARG A 10 11.11 -16.79 -25.29
CA ARG A 10 9.71 -16.33 -25.27
C ARG A 10 9.12 -16.30 -23.86
N ARG A 11 9.50 -17.25 -22.98
CA ARG A 11 9.07 -17.26 -21.58
C ARG A 11 9.65 -16.06 -20.82
N GLN A 12 10.94 -15.79 -20.97
CA GLN A 12 11.59 -14.63 -20.36
C GLN A 12 11.00 -13.31 -20.85
N GLU A 13 10.77 -13.15 -22.15
CA GLU A 13 10.13 -11.96 -22.72
C GLU A 13 8.70 -11.76 -22.19
N ARG A 14 7.95 -12.84 -21.94
CA ARG A 14 6.62 -12.78 -21.31
C ARG A 14 6.69 -12.40 -19.84
N GLU A 15 7.63 -12.95 -19.07
CA GLU A 15 7.82 -12.63 -17.66
C GLU A 15 8.20 -11.15 -17.49
N VAL A 16 9.17 -10.67 -18.26
CA VAL A 16 9.58 -9.24 -18.27
C VAL A 16 8.41 -8.33 -18.67
N LYS A 17 7.62 -8.72 -19.67
CA LYS A 17 6.43 -7.95 -20.06
C LYS A 17 5.41 -7.90 -18.92
N ARG A 18 5.15 -9.03 -18.24
CA ARG A 18 4.20 -9.09 -17.12
C ARG A 18 4.63 -8.19 -15.97
N GLU A 19 5.89 -8.23 -15.59
CA GLU A 19 6.44 -7.36 -14.53
C GLU A 19 6.29 -5.88 -14.89
N LYS A 20 6.56 -5.52 -16.15
CA LYS A 20 6.40 -4.14 -16.63
C LYS A 20 4.94 -3.69 -16.61
N ASP A 21 4.02 -4.57 -17.01
CA ASP A 21 2.58 -4.29 -17.03
C ASP A 21 2.03 -4.14 -15.58
N GLU A 22 2.49 -4.98 -14.64
CA GLU A 22 2.17 -4.85 -13.20
C GLU A 22 2.69 -3.55 -12.60
N GLN A 23 3.94 -3.19 -12.86
CA GLN A 23 4.53 -1.95 -12.37
C GLN A 23 3.75 -0.72 -12.88
N GLN A 24 3.40 -0.69 -14.17
CA GLN A 24 2.60 0.41 -14.73
C GLN A 24 1.19 0.49 -14.13
N ARG A 25 0.61 -0.66 -13.75
CA ARG A 25 -0.70 -0.67 -13.09
C ARG A 25 -0.61 -0.04 -11.71
N LEU A 26 0.37 -0.42 -10.90
CA LEU A 26 0.59 0.10 -9.56
C LEU A 26 0.87 1.62 -9.56
N GLU A 27 1.67 2.10 -10.52
CA GLU A 27 1.94 3.54 -10.66
C GLU A 27 0.66 4.34 -10.94
N LYS A 28 -0.29 3.76 -11.67
CA LYS A 28 -1.57 4.43 -11.96
C LYS A 28 -2.50 4.47 -10.75
N GLU A 29 -2.34 3.58 -9.78
CA GLU A 29 -3.23 3.51 -8.62
C GLU A 29 -3.13 4.74 -7.71
N LYS A 30 -2.00 5.46 -7.76
CA LYS A 30 -1.80 6.75 -7.07
C LYS A 30 -2.78 7.84 -7.51
N PHE A 31 -3.41 7.68 -8.68
CA PHE A 31 -4.41 8.61 -9.22
C PHE A 31 -5.86 8.13 -9.04
N ASN A 32 -6.06 7.01 -8.33
CA ASN A 32 -7.39 6.49 -8.09
C ASN A 32 -8.14 7.33 -7.04
N SER A 33 -9.46 7.17 -6.98
CA SER A 33 -10.27 7.73 -5.91
C SER A 33 -9.91 7.11 -4.56
N ILE A 34 -10.09 7.88 -3.49
CA ILE A 34 -9.99 7.37 -2.11
C ILE A 34 -11.09 6.32 -1.91
N ASP A 35 -10.70 5.11 -1.50
CA ASP A 35 -11.65 4.01 -1.23
C ASP A 35 -12.10 4.03 0.24
N GLN A 36 -11.16 4.21 1.16
CA GLN A 36 -11.40 4.20 2.60
C GLN A 36 -10.62 5.32 3.27
N TYR A 37 -11.13 5.83 4.39
CA TYR A 37 -10.40 6.78 5.21
C TYR A 37 -10.65 6.53 6.71
N LEU A 38 -9.71 6.99 7.53
CA LEU A 38 -9.83 7.07 8.99
C LEU A 38 -9.45 8.48 9.44
N LEU A 39 -10.26 9.06 10.33
CA LEU A 39 -9.98 10.33 10.97
C LEU A 39 -9.48 10.06 12.39
N SER A 40 -8.43 10.77 12.81
CA SER A 40 -7.95 10.71 14.19
C SER A 40 -9.01 11.23 15.17
N GLY A 41 -8.97 10.77 16.42
CA GLY A 41 -9.96 11.16 17.41
C GLY A 41 -9.93 12.64 17.80
N ASN A 42 -8.81 13.34 17.57
CA ASN A 42 -8.69 14.79 17.72
C ASN A 42 -8.93 15.55 16.40
N GLU A 43 -9.32 14.85 15.33
CA GLU A 43 -9.69 15.41 14.03
C GLU A 43 -8.57 16.18 13.31
N GLN A 44 -7.31 15.95 13.69
CA GLN A 44 -6.15 16.65 13.11
C GLN A 44 -5.49 15.90 11.95
N VAL A 45 -5.70 14.58 11.87
CA VAL A 45 -5.02 13.72 10.90
C VAL A 45 -6.05 12.82 10.23
N VAL A 46 -6.01 12.76 8.90
CA VAL A 46 -6.79 11.79 8.11
C VAL A 46 -5.83 10.85 7.39
N ILE A 47 -6.15 9.56 7.42
CA ILE A 47 -5.43 8.53 6.69
C ILE A 47 -6.36 7.97 5.62
N CYS A 48 -5.90 7.94 4.38
CA CYS A 48 -6.67 7.49 3.22
C CYS A 48 -6.01 6.25 2.60
N SER A 49 -6.81 5.25 2.24
CA SER A 49 -6.40 4.11 1.43
C SER A 49 -6.82 4.29 -0.03
N TYR A 50 -5.86 4.10 -0.93
CA TYR A 50 -6.06 4.17 -2.37
C TYR A 50 -5.84 2.79 -2.96
N PHE A 51 -6.95 2.13 -3.31
CA PHE A 51 -6.98 0.86 -4.05
C PHE A 51 -6.04 -0.23 -3.51
N ALA A 52 -5.89 -0.25 -2.18
CA ALA A 52 -5.21 -1.26 -1.38
C ALA A 52 -3.68 -1.35 -1.40
N HIS A 53 -2.92 -0.58 -2.18
CA HIS A 53 -1.44 -0.63 -2.11
C HIS A 53 -0.81 0.63 -1.52
N HIS A 54 -1.62 1.66 -1.28
CA HIS A 54 -1.14 2.94 -0.77
C HIS A 54 -2.00 3.42 0.40
N LEU A 55 -1.33 3.83 1.47
CA LEU A 55 -1.91 4.66 2.53
C LEU A 55 -1.24 6.03 2.50
N ASN A 56 -2.04 7.09 2.55
CA ASN A 56 -1.55 8.45 2.65
C ASN A 56 -2.04 9.09 3.95
N VAL A 57 -1.16 9.84 4.60
CA VAL A 57 -1.49 10.67 5.77
C VAL A 57 -1.62 12.11 5.30
N PHE A 58 -2.68 12.78 5.72
CA PHE A 58 -2.88 14.20 5.52
C PHE A 58 -3.11 14.91 6.86
N SER A 59 -2.58 16.11 6.95
CA SER A 59 -2.90 17.07 8.00
C SER A 59 -4.21 17.76 7.65
N VAL A 60 -5.18 17.70 8.55
CA VAL A 60 -6.45 18.44 8.38
C VAL A 60 -6.22 19.94 8.56
N VAL A 61 -5.27 20.34 9.40
CA VAL A 61 -5.02 21.75 9.71
C VAL A 61 -4.34 22.48 8.56
N SER A 62 -3.32 21.87 7.98
CA SER A 62 -2.56 22.47 6.87
C SER A 62 -3.11 22.08 5.50
N GLU A 63 -4.06 21.13 5.43
CA GLU A 63 -4.60 20.57 4.19
C GLU A 63 -3.52 19.94 3.28
N GLU A 64 -2.41 19.50 3.88
CA GLU A 64 -1.25 18.97 3.17
C GLU A 64 -1.09 17.47 3.36
N HIS A 65 -0.55 16.83 2.32
CA HIS A 65 -0.02 15.48 2.40
C HIS A 65 1.24 15.46 3.27
N LEU A 66 1.34 14.48 4.17
CA LEU A 66 2.48 14.30 5.06
C LEU A 66 3.36 13.14 4.62
N HIS A 67 2.76 11.94 4.50
CA HIS A 67 3.50 10.70 4.26
C HIS A 67 2.70 9.71 3.44
N THR A 68 3.42 8.83 2.74
CA THR A 68 2.85 7.70 1.99
C THR A 68 3.51 6.41 2.44
N LEU A 69 2.69 5.41 2.76
CA LEU A 69 3.11 4.02 2.88
C LEU A 69 2.66 3.30 1.61
N GLU A 70 3.62 2.67 0.92
CA GLU A 70 3.38 1.88 -0.28
C GLU A 70 3.89 0.46 -0.05
N ASP A 71 3.04 -0.54 -0.30
CA ASP A 71 3.45 -1.95 -0.32
C ASP A 71 2.76 -2.67 -1.48
N ARG A 72 3.58 -3.19 -2.40
CA ARG A 72 3.12 -3.83 -3.64
C ARG A 72 2.66 -5.27 -3.43
N TRP A 73 2.92 -5.86 -2.26
CA TRP A 73 2.65 -7.27 -1.96
C TRP A 73 1.54 -7.45 -0.92
N SER A 74 0.94 -6.35 -0.49
CA SER A 74 0.09 -6.31 0.69
C SER A 74 -1.16 -5.49 0.43
N LEU A 75 -2.28 -6.01 0.92
CA LEU A 75 -3.57 -5.34 0.84
C LEU A 75 -3.72 -4.34 2.01
N LEU A 76 -3.18 -3.14 1.86
CA LEU A 76 -3.28 -2.01 2.78
C LEU A 76 -4.71 -1.45 2.84
N SER A 77 -5.61 -2.18 3.50
CA SER A 77 -6.99 -1.79 3.73
C SER A 77 -7.18 -1.24 5.14
N LEU A 78 -7.97 -0.18 5.27
CA LEU A 78 -8.37 0.40 6.55
C LEU A 78 -9.60 -0.27 7.18
N ARG A 79 -10.14 -1.34 6.56
CA ARG A 79 -11.30 -2.08 7.09
C ARG A 79 -11.07 -2.64 8.48
N THR A 80 -9.84 -3.05 8.77
CA THR A 80 -9.43 -3.57 10.08
C THR A 80 -8.16 -2.87 10.50
N ALA A 81 -8.34 -1.61 10.87
CA ALA A 81 -7.29 -0.72 11.31
C ALA A 81 -7.75 0.11 12.52
N ALA A 82 -6.78 0.56 13.30
CA ALA A 82 -6.99 1.44 14.44
C ALA A 82 -5.95 2.56 14.39
N ILE A 83 -6.42 3.79 14.59
CA ILE A 83 -5.57 4.98 14.68
C ILE A 83 -5.60 5.49 16.12
N THR A 84 -4.45 5.92 16.62
CA THR A 84 -4.37 6.60 17.93
C THR A 84 -5.19 7.90 17.92
N HIS A 85 -5.64 8.35 19.10
CA HIS A 85 -6.47 9.56 19.21
C HIS A 85 -5.82 10.79 18.56
N THR A 86 -4.50 10.94 18.69
CA THR A 86 -3.75 12.05 18.09
C THR A 86 -3.39 11.85 16.62
N GLY A 87 -3.60 10.64 16.09
CA GLY A 87 -3.23 10.29 14.73
C GLY A 87 -1.78 9.87 14.54
N GLY A 88 -0.93 9.87 15.58
CA GLY A 88 0.53 9.66 15.46
C GLY A 88 0.96 8.22 15.13
N TYR A 89 0.09 7.25 15.39
CA TYR A 89 0.28 5.86 14.99
C TYR A 89 -0.98 5.28 14.37
N LEU A 90 -0.78 4.46 13.34
CA LEU A 90 -1.77 3.57 12.73
C LEU A 90 -1.34 2.12 12.95
N VAL A 91 -2.29 1.27 13.35
CA VAL A 91 -2.14 -0.18 13.31
C VAL A 91 -3.11 -0.72 12.26
N VAL A 92 -2.61 -1.53 11.34
CA VAL A 92 -3.43 -2.16 10.29
C VAL A 92 -3.13 -3.65 10.23
N SER A 93 -4.17 -4.47 10.12
CA SER A 93 -4.02 -5.88 9.82
C SER A 93 -3.89 -6.08 8.32
N ASN A 94 -2.81 -6.72 7.91
CA ASN A 94 -2.49 -7.00 6.53
C ASN A 94 -2.42 -8.51 6.29
N TYR A 95 -2.43 -8.87 5.01
CA TYR A 95 -2.19 -10.23 4.56
C TYR A 95 -1.06 -10.20 3.53
N SER A 96 -0.02 -10.99 3.76
CA SER A 96 1.09 -11.11 2.82
C SER A 96 0.76 -12.21 1.81
N GLU A 97 0.62 -11.85 0.54
CA GLU A 97 0.42 -12.87 -0.50
C GLU A 97 1.64 -13.78 -0.63
N ALA A 98 2.85 -13.24 -0.49
CA ALA A 98 4.09 -14.00 -0.61
C ALA A 98 4.26 -15.04 0.51
N GLN A 99 3.89 -14.70 1.75
CA GLN A 99 4.04 -15.60 2.90
C GLN A 99 2.79 -16.41 3.21
N HIS A 100 1.66 -16.12 2.54
CA HIS A 100 0.35 -16.70 2.83
C HIS A 100 -0.04 -16.62 4.32
N ALA A 101 0.25 -15.48 4.97
CA ALA A 101 0.05 -15.30 6.40
C ALA A 101 -0.47 -13.89 6.74
N PRO A 102 -1.35 -13.77 7.75
CA PRO A 102 -1.74 -12.48 8.29
C PRO A 102 -0.62 -11.90 9.16
N TYR A 103 -0.49 -10.58 9.16
CA TYR A 103 0.45 -9.87 10.02
C TYR A 103 -0.10 -8.48 10.36
N LEU A 104 0.51 -7.82 11.34
CA LEU A 104 0.18 -6.45 11.72
C LEU A 104 1.29 -5.53 11.24
N THR A 105 0.90 -4.37 10.72
CA THR A 105 1.80 -3.25 10.47
C THR A 105 1.48 -2.16 11.48
N VAL A 106 2.51 -1.71 12.21
CA VAL A 106 2.46 -0.50 13.02
C VAL A 106 3.20 0.58 12.25
N TRP A 107 2.52 1.69 11.98
CA TRP A 107 3.06 2.80 11.21
C TRP A 107 3.10 4.07 12.05
N ASP A 108 4.30 4.62 12.23
CA ASP A 108 4.51 5.97 12.75
C ASP A 108 4.18 6.97 11.64
N THR A 109 3.04 7.65 11.79
CA THR A 109 2.51 8.57 10.78
C THR A 109 3.14 9.95 10.85
N GLN A 110 3.89 10.25 11.92
CA GLN A 110 4.61 11.51 12.06
C GLN A 110 5.96 11.45 11.36
N GLN A 111 6.63 10.29 11.45
CA GLN A 111 7.94 10.05 10.84
C GLN A 111 7.86 9.32 9.50
N GLY A 112 6.70 8.76 9.15
CA GLY A 112 6.50 7.99 7.93
C GLY A 112 7.18 6.62 7.95
N ARG A 113 7.38 6.01 9.12
CA ARG A 113 8.17 4.77 9.30
C ARG A 113 7.34 3.61 9.83
N VAL A 114 7.50 2.44 9.22
CA VAL A 114 6.96 1.19 9.76
C VAL A 114 7.85 0.70 10.90
N CYS A 115 7.25 0.34 12.03
CA CYS A 115 7.91 -0.18 13.22
C CYS A 115 8.00 -1.70 13.22
#